data_AF-T1YV73-F1
#
_entry.id   AF-T1YV73-F1
#
_cell.length_a   1.000
_cell.length_b   1.000
_cell.length_c   1.000
_cell.angle_alpha   90.00
_cell.angle_beta   90.00
_cell.angle_gamma   90.00
#
_symmetry.space_group_name_H-M   'P 1'
#
loop_
_entity.id
_entity.type
_entity.pdbx_description
1 polymer ?
#
loop_
_entity_poly.entity_id
_entity_poly.type
_entity_poly.pdbx_seq_one_letter_code
_entity_poly.pdbx_strand_id
1 'polypeptide(L)'
;RELKRQVKAFAEKEEGGDIKAVCMTLFLLALRAKNEHKQADELEAIMQGRGSGLHPAVCLAIRVNTFLSCSQYHKMYRTVKAVTGRQIFQPLHALRTAEKALLPGYHPFEWKPPLKNVSTNTEVGIIDGLSGLPVSIDDYPVDTIAKRFRYDAALVCALKDMEEEILEGMKAKNLDEYLNGPFTVVVKESCDGMGDVSEKHGSGPAVPEKAVRFSFTVMNIAIAHGNEIKRIFEEVKPNSELCCKPLCLMLADESDHETLTAVLSPLIAEREAMKNSELLL
;
A
#
# COMPACT_ATOMS: atom_id res chain seq x y z
N ARG A 1 -10.89 -34.36 -27.82
CA ARG A 1 -11.87 -34.47 -26.71
C ARG A 1 -11.50 -35.62 -25.78
N GLU A 2 -11.13 -36.79 -26.30
CA GLU A 2 -10.72 -37.95 -25.49
C GLU A 2 -9.45 -37.69 -24.67
N LEU A 3 -8.37 -37.22 -25.29
CA LEU A 3 -7.13 -36.85 -24.57
C LEU A 3 -7.37 -35.85 -23.41
N LYS A 4 -8.29 -34.90 -23.60
CA LYS A 4 -8.66 -33.94 -22.54
C LYS A 4 -9.29 -34.63 -21.33
N ARG A 5 -10.10 -35.67 -21.54
CA ARG A 5 -10.69 -36.46 -20.44
C ARG A 5 -9.63 -37.28 -19.72
N GLN A 6 -8.70 -37.88 -20.45
CA GLN A 6 -7.59 -38.64 -19.89
C GLN A 6 -6.66 -37.77 -19.04
N VAL A 7 -6.25 -36.60 -19.55
CA VAL A 7 -5.43 -35.64 -18.80
C VAL A 7 -6.17 -35.15 -17.56
N LYS A 8 -7.48 -34.91 -17.65
CA LYS A 8 -8.29 -34.51 -16.49
C LYS A 8 -8.33 -35.61 -15.42
N ALA A 9 -8.59 -36.86 -15.81
CA ALA A 9 -8.62 -38.00 -14.88
C ALA A 9 -7.24 -38.25 -14.24
N PHE A 10 -6.16 -38.07 -15.00
CA PHE A 10 -4.79 -38.15 -14.49
C PHE A 10 -4.52 -37.03 -13.46
N ALA A 11 -4.83 -35.78 -13.80
CA ALA A 11 -4.62 -34.64 -12.89
C ALA A 11 -5.42 -34.79 -11.59
N GLU A 12 -6.67 -35.25 -11.66
CA GLU A 12 -7.51 -35.49 -10.47
C GLU A 12 -6.93 -36.59 -9.56
N LYS A 13 -6.26 -37.59 -10.13
CA LYS A 13 -5.71 -38.72 -9.37
C LYS A 13 -4.35 -38.44 -8.75
N GLU A 14 -3.45 -37.81 -9.51
CA GLU A 14 -2.03 -37.69 -9.13
C GLU A 14 -1.63 -36.27 -8.70
N GLU A 15 -2.35 -35.24 -9.15
CA GLU A 15 -1.94 -33.82 -9.01
C GLU A 15 -3.04 -32.95 -8.38
N GLY A 16 -3.95 -33.56 -7.61
CA GLY A 16 -5.03 -32.86 -6.91
C GLY A 16 -6.00 -32.09 -7.82
N GLY A 17 -6.01 -32.37 -9.11
CA GLY A 17 -6.85 -31.71 -10.11
C GLY A 17 -6.22 -30.48 -10.79
N ASP A 18 -4.93 -30.18 -10.58
CA ASP A 18 -4.27 -29.06 -11.28
C ASP A 18 -3.94 -29.39 -12.75
N ILE A 19 -4.98 -29.36 -13.58
CA ILE A 19 -4.89 -29.59 -15.02
C ILE A 19 -3.97 -28.56 -15.69
N LYS A 20 -3.87 -27.33 -15.14
CA LYS A 20 -3.08 -26.26 -15.75
C LYS A 20 -1.59 -26.57 -15.60
N ALA A 21 -1.14 -26.90 -14.39
CA ALA A 21 0.24 -27.32 -14.15
C ALA A 21 0.62 -28.54 -15.00
N VAL A 22 -0.22 -29.58 -15.00
CA VAL A 22 0.02 -30.81 -15.79
C VAL A 22 0.17 -30.52 -17.27
N CYS A 23 -0.77 -29.77 -17.87
CA CYS A 23 -0.69 -29.42 -19.29
C CYS A 23 0.55 -28.59 -19.63
N MET A 24 0.91 -27.64 -18.76
CA MET A 24 2.08 -26.79 -18.97
C MET A 24 3.37 -27.60 -18.91
N THR A 25 3.54 -28.45 -17.90
CA THR A 25 4.72 -29.31 -17.74
C THR A 25 4.86 -30.26 -18.92
N LEU A 26 3.77 -30.90 -19.35
CA LEU A 26 3.78 -31.77 -20.54
C LEU A 26 4.19 -31.02 -21.80
N PHE A 27 3.73 -29.79 -21.99
CA PHE A 27 4.08 -28.99 -23.16
C PHE A 27 5.54 -28.52 -23.12
N LEU A 28 6.04 -28.10 -21.96
CA LEU A 28 7.46 -27.77 -21.77
C LEU A 28 8.38 -28.96 -22.06
N LEU A 29 8.04 -30.14 -21.53
CA LEU A 29 8.77 -31.37 -21.81
C LEU A 29 8.74 -31.73 -23.30
N ALA A 30 7.59 -31.54 -23.96
CA ALA A 30 7.46 -31.77 -25.40
C ALA A 30 8.34 -30.82 -26.24
N LEU A 31 8.38 -29.53 -25.89
CA LEU A 31 9.26 -28.54 -26.54
C LEU A 31 10.74 -28.90 -26.35
N ARG A 32 11.14 -29.25 -25.11
CA ARG A 32 12.51 -29.68 -24.81
C ARG A 32 12.88 -30.97 -25.54
N ALA A 33 11.98 -31.95 -25.60
CA ALA A 33 12.20 -33.20 -26.35
C ALA A 33 12.35 -32.98 -27.87
N LYS A 34 11.81 -31.87 -28.40
CA LYS A 34 11.99 -31.44 -29.80
C LYS A 34 13.21 -30.53 -30.01
N ASN A 35 14.03 -30.32 -28.99
CA ASN A 35 15.17 -29.38 -28.99
C ASN A 35 14.76 -27.91 -29.21
N GLU A 36 13.50 -27.54 -28.95
CA GLU A 36 12.99 -26.16 -29.06
C GLU A 36 13.22 -25.37 -27.76
N HIS A 37 14.47 -25.38 -27.24
CA HIS A 37 14.81 -24.81 -25.93
C HIS A 37 14.40 -23.35 -25.78
N LYS A 38 14.62 -22.52 -26.82
CA LYS A 38 14.24 -21.10 -26.80
C LYS A 38 12.74 -20.89 -26.58
N GLN A 39 11.88 -21.70 -27.19
CA GLN A 39 10.43 -21.59 -27.02
C GLN A 39 9.99 -22.09 -25.64
N ALA A 40 10.64 -23.12 -25.11
CA ALA A 40 10.41 -23.59 -23.75
C ALA A 40 10.78 -22.50 -22.72
N ASP A 41 11.92 -21.83 -22.90
CA ASP A 41 12.38 -20.75 -22.03
C ASP A 41 11.45 -19.52 -22.11
N GLU A 42 11.00 -19.14 -23.31
CA GLU A 42 10.02 -18.07 -23.50
C GLU A 42 8.66 -18.40 -22.85
N LEU A 43 8.21 -19.65 -22.95
CA LEU A 43 6.98 -20.11 -22.32
C LEU A 43 7.09 -20.11 -20.79
N GLU A 44 8.20 -20.60 -20.24
CA GLU A 44 8.49 -20.53 -18.80
C GLU A 44 8.54 -19.08 -18.30
N ALA A 45 9.16 -18.18 -19.06
CA ALA A 45 9.17 -16.76 -18.74
C ALA A 45 7.75 -16.17 -18.71
N ILE A 46 6.91 -16.47 -19.71
CA ILE A 46 5.50 -16.04 -19.73
C ILE A 46 4.74 -16.58 -18.52
N MET A 47 4.95 -17.84 -18.17
CA MET A 47 4.29 -18.50 -17.04
C MET A 47 4.68 -17.90 -15.69
N GLN A 48 5.94 -17.50 -15.53
CA GLN A 48 6.45 -16.82 -14.33
C GLN A 48 6.11 -15.31 -14.31
N GLY A 49 5.33 -14.81 -15.27
CA GLY A 49 5.02 -13.37 -15.39
C GLY A 49 6.20 -12.51 -15.86
N ARG A 50 7.28 -13.15 -16.35
CA ARG A 50 8.48 -12.54 -16.96
C ARG A 50 8.38 -12.45 -18.49
N GLY A 51 7.23 -12.75 -19.07
CA GLY A 51 6.96 -12.60 -20.50
C GLY A 51 6.83 -11.13 -20.93
N SER A 52 6.40 -10.89 -22.17
CA SER A 52 6.25 -9.52 -22.71
C SER A 52 5.18 -8.65 -22.02
N GLY A 53 4.33 -9.23 -21.16
CA GLY A 53 3.34 -8.52 -20.37
C GLY A 53 3.88 -8.20 -18.98
N LEU A 54 3.93 -6.92 -18.62
CA LEU A 54 4.39 -6.46 -17.31
C LEU A 54 3.42 -6.89 -16.21
N HIS A 55 3.94 -7.16 -15.01
CA HIS A 55 3.10 -7.41 -13.83
C HIS A 55 2.25 -6.16 -13.49
N PRO A 56 1.01 -6.30 -12.98
CA PRO A 56 0.16 -5.16 -12.62
C PRO A 56 0.82 -4.17 -11.64
N ALA A 57 1.60 -4.66 -10.67
CA ALA A 57 2.33 -3.82 -9.72
C ALA A 57 3.39 -2.95 -10.42
N VAL A 58 4.12 -3.50 -11.40
CA VAL A 58 5.09 -2.73 -12.21
C VAL A 58 4.37 -1.66 -13.03
N CYS A 59 3.22 -2.00 -13.62
CA CYS A 59 2.39 -1.02 -14.33
C CYS A 59 1.88 0.10 -13.40
N LEU A 60 1.50 -0.24 -12.17
CA LEU A 60 1.06 0.72 -11.16
C LEU A 60 2.21 1.66 -10.77
N ALA A 61 3.40 1.12 -10.50
CA ALA A 61 4.60 1.91 -10.21
C ALA A 61 4.95 2.87 -11.35
N ILE A 62 4.95 2.39 -12.61
CA ILE A 62 5.17 3.25 -13.79
C ILE A 62 4.13 4.38 -13.81
N ARG A 63 2.85 4.05 -13.65
CA ARG A 63 1.76 5.03 -13.72
C ARG A 63 1.91 6.11 -12.65
N VAL A 64 2.14 5.72 -11.40
CA VAL A 64 2.22 6.63 -10.25
C VAL A 64 3.49 7.47 -10.30
N ASN A 65 4.66 6.85 -10.51
CA ASN A 65 5.96 7.54 -10.47
C ASN A 65 6.20 8.46 -11.68
N THR A 66 5.42 8.32 -12.74
CA THR A 66 5.45 9.22 -13.92
C THR A 66 4.26 10.18 -13.98
N PHE A 67 3.49 10.28 -12.90
CA PHE A 67 2.36 11.20 -12.76
C PHE A 67 1.28 11.03 -13.85
N LEU A 68 1.11 9.81 -14.37
CA LEU A 68 0.10 9.52 -15.37
C LEU A 68 -1.28 9.38 -14.71
N SER A 69 -2.20 10.26 -15.10
CA SER A 69 -3.62 10.10 -14.77
C SER A 69 -4.16 8.77 -15.32
N CYS A 70 -5.21 8.23 -14.70
CA CYS A 70 -5.89 7.02 -15.18
C CYS A 70 -6.28 7.12 -16.66
N SER A 71 -6.72 8.30 -17.11
CA SER A 71 -7.11 8.56 -18.50
C SER A 71 -5.92 8.57 -19.46
N GLN A 72 -4.80 9.22 -19.09
CA GLN A 72 -3.57 9.20 -19.90
C GLN A 72 -2.99 7.79 -19.99
N TYR A 73 -2.90 7.08 -18.87
CA TYR A 73 -2.47 5.69 -18.82
C TYR A 73 -3.35 4.80 -19.70
N HIS A 74 -4.68 4.96 -19.62
CA HIS A 74 -5.60 4.16 -20.43
C HIS A 74 -5.42 4.41 -21.93
N LYS A 75 -5.22 5.67 -22.35
CA LYS A 75 -4.89 6.00 -23.74
C LYS A 75 -3.60 5.32 -24.18
N MET A 76 -2.53 5.42 -23.39
CA MET A 76 -1.25 4.76 -23.65
C MET A 76 -1.41 3.23 -23.78
N TYR A 77 -2.06 2.59 -22.81
CA TYR A 77 -2.36 1.16 -22.80
C TYR A 77 -3.08 0.72 -24.10
N ARG A 78 -4.14 1.44 -24.50
CA ARG A 78 -4.91 1.09 -25.71
C ARG A 78 -4.08 1.23 -26.97
N THR A 79 -3.33 2.32 -27.11
CA THR A 79 -2.48 2.57 -28.29
C THR A 79 -1.39 1.50 -28.41
N VAL A 80 -0.67 1.19 -27.34
CA VAL A 80 0.39 0.17 -27.35
C VAL A 80 -0.18 -1.20 -27.70
N LYS A 81 -1.32 -1.57 -27.10
CA LYS A 81 -1.99 -2.85 -27.40
C LYS A 81 -2.47 -2.94 -28.85
N ALA A 82 -2.98 -1.85 -29.42
CA ALA A 82 -3.43 -1.80 -30.80
C ALA A 82 -2.28 -1.89 -31.82
N VAL A 83 -1.16 -1.20 -31.57
CA VAL A 83 -0.02 -1.16 -32.48
C VAL A 83 0.80 -2.46 -32.43
N THR A 84 1.03 -3.00 -31.24
CA THR A 84 1.89 -4.19 -31.08
C THR A 84 1.14 -5.52 -31.19
N GLY A 85 -0.20 -5.49 -31.08
CA GLY A 85 -1.02 -6.70 -30.95
C GLY A 85 -0.82 -7.48 -29.65
N ARG A 86 0.01 -6.98 -28.72
CA ARG A 86 0.35 -7.64 -27.45
C ARG A 86 -0.09 -6.81 -26.26
N GLN A 87 -0.51 -7.47 -25.19
CA GLN A 87 -0.85 -6.80 -23.92
C GLN A 87 0.41 -6.64 -23.07
N ILE A 88 1.18 -5.58 -23.35
CA ILE A 88 2.39 -5.23 -22.59
C ILE A 88 2.02 -4.62 -21.23
N PHE A 89 1.23 -3.56 -21.25
CA PHE A 89 0.68 -2.94 -20.04
C PHE A 89 -0.60 -3.64 -19.59
N GLN A 90 -0.94 -3.52 -18.31
CA GLN A 90 -2.17 -4.12 -17.74
C GLN A 90 -3.34 -3.12 -17.73
N PRO A 91 -4.59 -3.59 -17.85
CA PRO A 91 -5.76 -2.72 -17.81
C PRO A 91 -5.96 -2.11 -16.41
N LEU A 92 -6.62 -0.95 -16.33
CA LEU A 92 -6.81 -0.21 -15.07
C LEU A 92 -7.46 -1.02 -13.94
N HIS A 93 -8.36 -1.97 -14.24
CA HIS A 93 -8.96 -2.81 -13.19
C HIS A 93 -7.92 -3.71 -12.51
N ALA A 94 -6.90 -4.18 -13.24
CA ALA A 94 -5.81 -4.98 -12.67
C ALA A 94 -4.91 -4.11 -11.77
N LEU A 95 -4.64 -2.85 -12.19
CA LEU A 95 -3.90 -1.90 -11.37
C LEU A 95 -4.64 -1.57 -10.06
N ARG A 96 -5.97 -1.37 -10.11
CA ARG A 96 -6.79 -1.14 -8.91
C ARG A 96 -6.79 -2.34 -7.95
N THR A 97 -6.77 -3.57 -8.48
CA THR A 97 -6.65 -4.75 -7.62
C THR A 97 -5.29 -4.82 -6.95
N ALA A 98 -4.21 -4.52 -7.69
CA ALA A 98 -2.85 -4.47 -7.13
C ALA A 98 -2.68 -3.35 -6.09
N GLU A 99 -3.31 -2.20 -6.32
CA GLU A 99 -3.26 -1.04 -5.41
C GLU A 99 -3.83 -1.36 -4.02
N LYS A 100 -4.85 -2.24 -3.92
CA LYS A 100 -5.43 -2.62 -2.63
C LYS A 100 -4.41 -3.18 -1.64
N ALA A 101 -3.40 -3.91 -2.12
CA ALA A 101 -2.37 -4.49 -1.27
C ALA A 101 -1.41 -3.44 -0.67
N LEU A 102 -1.38 -2.23 -1.24
CA LEU A 102 -0.50 -1.13 -0.85
C LEU A 102 -1.23 -0.04 -0.04
N LEU A 103 -2.52 -0.23 0.25
CA LEU A 103 -3.34 0.72 0.98
C LEU A 103 -3.57 0.25 2.42
N PRO A 104 -3.70 1.20 3.38
CA PRO A 104 -4.11 0.87 4.74
C PRO A 104 -5.41 0.08 4.76
N GLY A 105 -5.48 -0.91 5.65
CA GLY A 105 -6.63 -1.81 5.78
C GLY A 105 -6.46 -3.18 5.09
N TYR A 106 -5.31 -3.44 4.46
CA TYR A 106 -5.07 -4.73 3.78
C TYR A 106 -4.44 -5.80 4.69
N HIS A 107 -3.44 -5.42 5.49
CA HIS A 107 -2.68 -6.36 6.31
C HIS A 107 -3.30 -6.55 7.69
N PRO A 108 -3.36 -7.79 8.21
CA PRO A 108 -3.74 -8.05 9.60
C PRO A 108 -2.60 -7.64 10.55
N PHE A 109 -2.95 -7.23 11.76
CA PHE A 109 -2.02 -6.88 12.84
C PHE A 109 -2.72 -6.95 14.20
N GLU A 110 -1.94 -6.95 15.28
CA GLU A 110 -2.45 -6.96 16.65
C GLU A 110 -1.63 -5.99 17.53
N TRP A 111 -2.29 -5.32 18.49
CA TRP A 111 -1.62 -4.51 19.50
C TRP A 111 -1.69 -5.20 20.87
N LYS A 112 -0.57 -5.26 21.59
CA LYS A 112 -0.48 -5.80 22.95
C LYS A 112 0.14 -4.79 23.92
N PRO A 113 -0.59 -4.36 24.97
CA PRO A 113 -2.03 -4.57 25.20
C PRO A 113 -2.92 -3.88 24.14
N PRO A 114 -4.22 -4.24 24.01
CA PRO A 114 -5.11 -3.56 23.08
C PRO A 114 -5.15 -2.03 23.30
N LEU A 115 -5.16 -1.27 22.21
CA LEU A 115 -5.16 0.19 22.26
C LEU A 115 -6.44 0.74 22.89
N LYS A 116 -6.30 1.68 23.83
CA LYS A 116 -7.43 2.36 24.46
C LYS A 116 -8.16 3.25 23.44
N ASN A 117 -9.48 3.11 23.37
CA ASN A 117 -10.37 3.90 22.49
C ASN A 117 -10.08 3.78 20.98
N VAL A 118 -9.32 2.76 20.55
CA VAL A 118 -9.10 2.45 19.12
C VAL A 118 -9.72 1.10 18.82
N SER A 119 -10.44 1.00 17.70
CA SER A 119 -11.07 -0.26 17.28
C SER A 119 -10.03 -1.32 16.92
N THR A 120 -10.27 -2.58 17.27
CA THR A 120 -9.44 -3.73 16.89
C THR A 120 -9.61 -4.16 15.43
N ASN A 121 -10.55 -3.57 14.68
CA ASN A 121 -10.73 -3.89 13.27
C ASN A 121 -9.50 -3.44 12.45
N THR A 122 -8.89 -4.37 11.72
CA THR A 122 -7.70 -4.10 10.88
C THR A 122 -8.07 -3.71 9.45
N GLU A 123 -9.31 -3.93 9.01
CA GLU A 123 -9.80 -3.68 7.64
C GLU A 123 -10.33 -2.24 7.47
N VAL A 124 -9.63 -1.25 8.05
CA VAL A 124 -10.02 0.16 8.00
C VAL A 124 -9.13 0.91 7.03
N GLY A 125 -9.72 1.42 5.95
CA GLY A 125 -9.06 2.25 4.94
C GLY A 125 -9.26 3.76 5.17
N ILE A 126 -9.65 4.48 4.11
CA ILE A 126 -9.94 5.91 4.19
C ILE A 126 -11.23 6.12 4.98
N ILE A 127 -11.15 6.97 6.01
CA ILE A 127 -12.28 7.35 6.86
C ILE A 127 -12.54 8.85 6.80
N ASP A 128 -13.73 9.24 7.27
CA ASP A 128 -14.10 10.64 7.38
C ASP A 128 -13.32 11.33 8.49
N GLY A 129 -12.63 12.44 8.17
CA GLY A 129 -11.77 13.13 9.11
C GLY A 129 -12.54 13.78 10.27
N LEU A 130 -13.81 14.14 10.03
CA LEU A 130 -14.73 14.66 11.05
C LEU A 130 -14.99 13.67 12.19
N SER A 131 -14.74 12.37 11.97
CA SER A 131 -14.81 11.33 13.00
C SER A 131 -16.12 11.32 13.81
N GLY A 132 -17.24 11.64 13.16
CA GLY A 132 -18.57 11.66 13.78
C GLY A 132 -18.97 12.97 14.46
N LEU A 133 -18.27 14.08 14.18
CA LEU A 133 -18.67 15.42 14.62
C LEU A 133 -20.13 15.69 14.20
N PRO A 134 -21.02 16.12 15.13
CA PRO A 134 -22.42 16.32 14.81
C PRO A 134 -22.58 17.44 13.79
N VAL A 135 -23.41 17.21 12.78
CA VAL A 135 -23.77 18.22 11.77
C VAL A 135 -25.23 18.55 12.00
N SER A 136 -25.48 19.47 12.93
CA SER A 136 -26.80 20.06 13.21
C SER A 136 -26.74 21.57 13.02
N ILE A 137 -27.87 22.17 12.66
CA ILE A 137 -28.00 23.64 12.56
C ILE A 137 -27.87 24.29 13.94
N ASP A 138 -28.19 23.55 15.00
CA ASP A 138 -28.12 24.02 16.38
C ASP A 138 -26.68 23.98 16.95
N ASP A 139 -25.78 23.24 16.31
CA ASP A 139 -24.39 23.05 16.75
C ASP A 139 -23.43 24.01 16.03
N TYR A 140 -22.15 23.99 16.41
CA TYR A 140 -21.12 24.80 15.76
C TYR A 140 -20.98 24.41 14.27
N PRO A 141 -20.93 25.38 13.33
CA PRO A 141 -20.89 25.09 11.90
C PRO A 141 -19.61 24.33 11.53
N VAL A 142 -19.78 23.26 10.75
CA VAL A 142 -18.68 22.41 10.28
C VAL A 142 -18.34 22.77 8.84
N ASP A 143 -17.52 23.80 8.68
CA ASP A 143 -17.11 24.35 7.39
C ASP A 143 -15.79 23.75 6.90
N THR A 144 -15.67 22.41 7.01
CA THR A 144 -14.48 21.68 6.58
C THR A 144 -14.84 20.33 5.95
N ILE A 145 -13.97 19.88 5.06
CA ILE A 145 -13.99 18.52 4.51
C ILE A 145 -12.64 17.90 4.80
N ALA A 146 -12.65 16.75 5.48
CA ALA A 146 -11.42 16.06 5.85
C ALA A 146 -11.51 14.56 5.53
N LYS A 147 -10.38 13.98 5.10
CA LYS A 147 -10.20 12.52 4.98
C LYS A 147 -8.89 12.13 5.63
N ARG A 148 -8.90 10.97 6.29
CA ARG A 148 -7.71 10.45 6.97
C ARG A 148 -7.65 8.94 6.90
N PHE A 149 -6.48 8.41 7.20
CA PHE A 149 -6.34 7.03 7.65
C PHE A 149 -6.35 6.99 9.18
N ARG A 150 -6.66 5.80 9.73
CA ARG A 150 -6.38 5.52 11.15
C ARG A 150 -4.87 5.37 11.33
N TYR A 151 -4.30 5.97 12.38
CA TYR A 151 -2.85 6.12 12.51
C TYR A 151 -2.14 4.77 12.52
N ASP A 152 -2.61 3.83 13.34
CA ASP A 152 -2.09 2.46 13.45
C ASP A 152 -2.13 1.72 12.11
N ALA A 153 -3.25 1.78 11.39
CA ALA A 153 -3.40 1.11 10.09
C ALA A 153 -2.47 1.70 9.03
N ALA A 154 -2.25 3.02 9.04
CA ALA A 154 -1.30 3.67 8.14
C ALA A 154 0.16 3.31 8.49
N LEU A 155 0.50 3.23 9.78
CA LEU A 155 1.83 2.83 10.23
C LEU A 155 2.12 1.37 9.84
N VAL A 156 1.18 0.47 10.03
CA VAL A 156 1.28 -0.94 9.59
C VAL A 156 1.51 -1.04 8.09
N CYS A 157 0.71 -0.30 7.30
CA CYS A 157 0.87 -0.25 5.86
C CYS A 157 2.27 0.25 5.46
N ALA A 158 2.77 1.30 6.12
CA ALA A 158 4.11 1.84 5.88
C ALA A 158 5.21 0.83 6.23
N LEU A 159 5.07 0.09 7.35
CA LEU A 159 6.07 -0.90 7.76
C LEU A 159 6.09 -2.12 6.83
N LYS A 160 4.92 -2.58 6.33
CA LYS A 160 4.87 -3.66 5.33
C LYS A 160 5.42 -3.25 3.97
N ASP A 161 5.20 -2.00 3.55
CA ASP A 161 5.80 -1.44 2.33
C ASP A 161 7.34 -1.47 2.38
N MET A 162 7.92 -1.38 3.58
CA MET A 162 9.36 -1.34 3.83
C MET A 162 9.94 -2.71 4.27
N GLU A 163 9.19 -3.80 4.13
CA GLU A 163 9.59 -5.13 4.61
C GLU A 163 10.91 -5.61 4.00
N GLU A 164 11.08 -5.42 2.68
CA GLU A 164 12.32 -5.80 1.99
C GLU A 164 13.53 -5.02 2.52
N GLU A 165 13.38 -3.72 2.76
CA GLU A 165 14.45 -2.83 3.25
C GLU A 165 14.84 -3.17 4.71
N ILE A 166 13.86 -3.56 5.53
CA ILE A 166 14.08 -4.04 6.90
C ILE A 166 14.88 -5.34 6.88
N LEU A 167 14.48 -6.31 6.06
CA LEU A 167 15.17 -7.61 5.94
C LEU A 167 16.59 -7.45 5.39
N GLU A 168 16.78 -6.63 4.36
CA GLU A 168 18.11 -6.29 3.84
C GLU A 168 18.98 -5.60 4.89
N GLY A 169 18.40 -4.68 5.67
CA GLY A 169 19.05 -4.02 6.80
C GLY A 169 19.51 -4.98 7.89
N MET A 170 18.68 -5.96 8.24
CA MET A 170 19.04 -7.02 9.20
C MET A 170 20.21 -7.87 8.68
N LYS A 171 20.14 -8.30 7.42
CA LYS A 171 21.19 -9.06 6.75
C LYS A 171 22.50 -8.29 6.71
N ALA A 172 22.47 -7.00 6.41
CA ALA A 172 23.65 -6.12 6.41
C ALA A 172 24.30 -5.98 7.80
N LYS A 173 23.53 -6.22 8.88
CA LYS A 173 24.03 -6.23 10.27
C LYS A 173 24.35 -7.63 10.80
N ASN A 174 24.37 -8.64 9.93
CA ASN A 174 24.58 -10.07 10.26
C ASN A 174 23.58 -10.57 11.32
N LEU A 175 22.32 -10.14 11.23
CA LEU A 175 21.21 -10.63 12.03
C LEU A 175 20.45 -11.70 11.25
N ASP A 176 19.87 -12.67 11.97
CA ASP A 176 19.01 -13.69 11.37
C ASP A 176 17.68 -13.07 10.90
N GLU A 177 17.23 -13.43 9.69
CA GLU A 177 15.96 -12.98 9.10
C GLU A 177 14.74 -13.44 9.93
N TYR A 178 14.88 -14.53 10.71
CA TYR A 178 13.82 -15.03 11.60
C TYR A 178 13.81 -14.36 12.98
N LEU A 179 14.68 -13.38 13.23
CA LEU A 179 14.77 -12.72 14.54
C LEU A 179 13.54 -11.83 14.78
N ASN A 180 12.73 -12.22 15.78
CA ASN A 180 11.50 -11.54 16.19
C ASN A 180 11.67 -10.70 17.47
N GLY A 181 12.74 -9.89 17.52
CA GLY A 181 13.03 -9.01 18.66
C GLY A 181 12.19 -7.74 18.68
N PRO A 182 12.15 -6.99 19.80
CA PRO A 182 11.45 -5.71 19.84
C PRO A 182 12.16 -4.72 18.92
N PHE A 183 11.44 -4.29 17.88
CA PHE A 183 11.88 -3.21 17.00
C PHE A 183 11.45 -1.87 17.57
N THR A 184 12.36 -0.91 17.57
CA THR A 184 12.08 0.50 17.87
C THR A 184 11.98 1.25 16.56
N VAL A 185 10.78 1.72 16.24
CA VAL A 185 10.50 2.54 15.05
C VAL A 185 10.44 4.01 15.47
N VAL A 186 11.28 4.85 14.88
CA VAL A 186 11.26 6.30 15.10
C VAL A 186 10.50 6.95 13.96
N VAL A 187 9.39 7.61 14.30
CA VAL A 187 8.50 8.29 13.33
C VAL A 187 8.60 9.80 13.51
N LYS A 188 8.86 10.52 12.42
CA LYS A 188 8.75 11.98 12.35
C LYS A 188 7.34 12.35 11.89
N GLU A 189 6.66 13.17 12.67
CA GLU A 189 5.37 13.77 12.32
C GLU A 189 5.58 15.17 11.74
N SER A 190 4.79 15.52 10.72
CA SER A 190 4.79 16.84 10.09
C SER A 190 3.36 17.31 9.86
N CYS A 191 3.08 18.57 10.16
CA CYS A 191 1.81 19.21 9.86
C CYS A 191 2.07 20.59 9.24
N ASP A 192 1.52 20.85 8.06
CA ASP A 192 1.71 22.09 7.31
C ASP A 192 0.40 22.60 6.70
N GLY A 193 0.18 23.91 6.81
CA GLY A 193 -0.87 24.64 6.11
C GLY A 193 -0.44 25.06 4.70
N MET A 194 -1.39 25.06 3.78
CA MET A 194 -1.26 25.48 2.39
C MET A 194 -2.30 26.57 2.10
N GLY A 195 -1.84 27.72 1.62
CA GLY A 195 -2.70 28.78 1.08
C GLY A 195 -3.06 28.56 -0.39
N ASP A 196 -3.92 29.43 -0.91
CA ASP A 196 -4.30 29.52 -2.33
C ASP A 196 -4.85 28.20 -2.91
N VAL A 197 -5.59 27.43 -2.10
CA VAL A 197 -6.25 26.19 -2.53
C VAL A 197 -7.68 26.52 -2.94
N SER A 198 -7.90 26.87 -4.21
CA SER A 198 -9.19 27.37 -4.69
C SER A 198 -10.37 26.44 -4.39
N GLU A 199 -11.47 27.03 -3.88
CA GLU A 199 -12.72 26.32 -3.68
C GLU A 199 -13.31 25.90 -5.03
N LYS A 200 -13.93 24.71 -5.06
CA LYS A 200 -14.62 24.22 -6.26
C LYS A 200 -16.11 24.52 -6.15
N HIS A 201 -16.72 24.97 -7.25
CA HIS A 201 -18.16 24.94 -7.38
C HIS A 201 -18.70 23.51 -7.20
N GLY A 202 -19.83 23.38 -6.50
CA GLY A 202 -20.47 22.09 -6.30
C GLY A 202 -21.44 22.13 -5.12
N SER A 203 -21.98 20.96 -4.77
CA SER A 203 -22.70 20.75 -3.53
C SER A 203 -21.72 20.49 -2.38
N GLY A 204 -21.89 21.18 -1.26
CA GLY A 204 -21.08 20.98 -0.06
C GLY A 204 -21.23 22.14 0.91
N PRO A 205 -20.62 22.05 2.11
CA PRO A 205 -20.44 23.22 2.95
C PRO A 205 -19.55 24.24 2.23
N ALA A 206 -19.66 25.50 2.62
CA ALA A 206 -18.65 26.48 2.25
C ALA A 206 -17.33 26.06 2.91
N VAL A 207 -16.24 26.01 2.13
CA VAL A 207 -14.93 25.60 2.66
C VAL A 207 -13.90 26.71 2.42
N PRO A 208 -12.91 26.86 3.32
CA PRO A 208 -11.86 27.86 3.13
C PRO A 208 -10.98 27.50 1.93
N GLU A 209 -10.41 28.51 1.27
CA GLU A 209 -9.43 28.33 0.18
C GLU A 209 -8.02 28.00 0.72
N LYS A 210 -7.97 27.15 1.74
CA LYS A 210 -6.78 26.71 2.46
C LYS A 210 -6.90 25.23 2.76
N ALA A 211 -5.76 24.55 2.85
CA ALA A 211 -5.71 23.16 3.24
C ALA A 211 -4.68 22.94 4.33
N VAL A 212 -4.92 21.96 5.20
CA VAL A 212 -3.93 21.48 6.16
C VAL A 212 -3.64 20.02 5.85
N ARG A 213 -2.36 19.67 5.85
CA ARG A 213 -1.88 18.31 5.65
C ARG A 213 -1.12 17.83 6.87
N PHE A 214 -1.56 16.72 7.44
CA PHE A 214 -0.83 15.99 8.47
C PHE A 214 -0.22 14.73 7.84
N SER A 215 1.07 14.52 8.04
CA SER A 215 1.86 13.44 7.43
C SER A 215 2.85 12.86 8.44
N PHE A 216 3.40 11.70 8.12
CA PHE A 216 4.51 11.12 8.88
C PHE A 216 5.57 10.47 7.97
N THR A 217 6.76 10.29 8.52
CA THR A 217 7.89 9.63 7.88
C THR A 217 8.54 8.68 8.87
N VAL A 218 8.81 7.44 8.45
CA VAL A 218 9.63 6.49 9.22
C VAL A 218 11.09 6.90 9.06
N MET A 219 11.70 7.39 10.15
CA MET A 219 13.06 7.96 10.10
C MET A 219 14.13 6.90 10.27
N ASN A 220 13.96 5.99 11.22
CA ASN A 220 14.86 4.87 11.43
C ASN A 220 14.15 3.73 12.15
N ILE A 221 14.65 2.52 11.92
CA ILE A 221 14.21 1.31 12.61
C ILE A 221 15.44 0.67 13.23
N ALA A 222 15.34 0.34 14.50
CA ALA A 222 16.39 -0.35 15.24
C ALA A 222 15.84 -1.60 15.91
N ILE A 223 16.70 -2.57 16.18
CA ILE A 223 16.36 -3.80 16.89
C ILE A 223 17.29 -3.96 18.09
N ALA A 224 16.73 -4.36 19.22
CA ALA A 224 17.53 -4.76 20.39
C ALA A 224 18.09 -6.17 20.19
N HIS A 225 19.40 -6.33 20.33
CA HIS A 225 20.07 -7.63 20.24
C HIS A 225 21.10 -7.77 21.36
N GLY A 226 20.76 -8.54 22.40
CA GLY A 226 21.54 -8.59 23.64
C GLY A 226 21.49 -7.25 24.38
N ASN A 227 22.65 -6.66 24.65
CA ASN A 227 22.77 -5.34 25.29
C ASN A 227 22.96 -4.18 24.31
N GLU A 228 22.89 -4.44 23.00
CA GLU A 228 23.12 -3.44 21.95
C GLU A 228 21.84 -3.15 21.17
N ILE A 229 21.69 -1.89 20.75
CA ILE A 229 20.64 -1.46 19.83
C ILE A 229 21.29 -1.30 18.45
N LYS A 230 20.88 -2.14 17.50
CA LYS A 230 21.40 -2.10 16.12
C LYS A 230 20.40 -1.41 15.22
N ARG A 231 20.82 -0.31 14.58
CA ARG A 231 20.04 0.36 13.53
C ARG A 231 20.09 -0.46 12.25
N ILE A 232 18.93 -0.86 11.75
CA ILE A 232 18.78 -1.68 10.54
C ILE A 232 18.27 -0.87 9.35
N PHE A 233 17.50 0.19 9.60
CA PHE A 233 17.03 1.11 8.58
C PHE A 233 17.26 2.55 9.03
N GLU A 234 17.65 3.42 8.10
CA GLU A 234 17.74 4.87 8.28
C GLU A 234 17.36 5.56 6.97
N GLU A 235 16.41 6.50 7.03
CA GLU A 235 15.94 7.25 5.87
C GLU A 235 17.05 8.18 5.36
N VAL A 236 17.51 7.91 4.14
CA VAL A 236 18.65 8.61 3.52
C VAL A 236 18.29 10.04 3.11
N LYS A 237 17.02 10.29 2.75
CA LYS A 237 16.54 11.59 2.30
C LYS A 237 15.29 12.00 3.09
N PRO A 238 15.42 12.34 4.39
CA PRO A 238 14.28 12.52 5.29
C PRO A 238 13.38 13.72 4.95
N ASN A 239 13.82 14.60 4.07
CA ASN A 239 13.05 15.76 3.61
C ASN A 239 12.53 15.57 2.17
N SER A 240 12.66 14.39 1.57
CA SER A 240 12.05 14.10 0.28
C SER A 240 10.55 13.88 0.43
N GLU A 241 9.81 14.42 -0.53
CA GLU A 241 8.40 14.14 -0.77
C GLU A 241 8.08 12.65 -0.91
N LEU A 242 9.04 11.83 -1.35
CA LEU A 242 8.84 10.39 -1.57
C LEU A 242 8.61 9.60 -0.27
N CYS A 243 9.21 10.05 0.84
CA CYS A 243 9.10 9.39 2.16
C CYS A 243 8.04 10.04 3.07
N CYS A 244 7.44 11.14 2.65
CA CYS A 244 6.43 11.87 3.42
C CYS A 244 5.05 11.28 3.17
N LYS A 245 4.63 10.34 4.02
CA LYS A 245 3.37 9.59 3.86
C LYS A 245 2.19 10.42 4.41
N PRO A 246 1.20 10.79 3.58
CA PRO A 246 0.07 11.60 4.04
C PRO A 246 -0.87 10.77 4.92
N LEU A 247 -1.32 11.36 6.03
CA LEU A 247 -2.18 10.69 7.00
C LEU A 247 -3.55 11.33 7.11
N CYS A 248 -3.62 12.67 7.09
CA CYS A 248 -4.87 13.42 7.07
C CYS A 248 -4.75 14.65 6.17
N LEU A 249 -5.78 14.86 5.36
CA LEU A 249 -5.95 16.03 4.51
C LEU A 249 -7.27 16.69 4.89
N MET A 250 -7.25 18.00 5.12
CA MET A 250 -8.45 18.77 5.42
C MET A 250 -8.44 20.11 4.68
N LEU A 251 -9.61 20.59 4.29
CA LEU A 251 -9.82 21.97 3.86
C LEU A 251 -10.15 22.81 5.08
N ALA A 252 -9.13 23.47 5.64
CA ALA A 252 -9.23 24.26 6.86
C ALA A 252 -8.15 25.35 6.84
N ASP A 253 -8.38 26.43 7.59
CA ASP A 253 -7.32 27.38 7.92
C ASP A 253 -6.52 26.84 9.11
N GLU A 254 -5.19 26.79 9.03
CA GLU A 254 -4.36 26.40 10.16
C GLU A 254 -4.49 27.35 11.37
N SER A 255 -4.99 28.57 11.14
CA SER A 255 -5.28 29.53 12.20
C SER A 255 -6.59 29.26 12.95
N ASP A 256 -7.50 28.47 12.38
CA ASP A 256 -8.76 28.06 13.01
C ASP A 256 -8.49 26.89 13.97
N HIS A 257 -8.35 27.22 15.25
CA HIS A 257 -7.94 26.26 16.27
C HIS A 257 -9.04 25.24 16.57
N GLU A 258 -10.30 25.67 16.53
CA GLU A 258 -11.46 24.85 16.80
C GLU A 258 -11.58 23.73 15.77
N THR A 259 -11.57 24.08 14.48
CA THR A 259 -11.65 23.11 13.38
C THR A 259 -10.42 22.19 13.37
N LEU A 260 -9.22 22.77 13.52
CA LEU A 260 -7.99 21.99 13.51
C LEU A 260 -7.95 20.96 14.66
N THR A 261 -8.35 21.38 15.87
CA THR A 261 -8.40 20.49 17.03
C THR A 261 -9.47 19.42 16.87
N ALA A 262 -10.64 19.77 16.34
CA ALA A 262 -11.72 18.80 16.10
C ALA A 262 -11.28 17.69 15.15
N VAL A 263 -10.59 18.02 14.05
CA VAL A 263 -10.15 17.05 13.05
C VAL A 263 -8.90 16.26 13.48
N LEU A 264 -7.93 16.90 14.15
CA LEU A 264 -6.67 16.24 14.52
C LEU A 264 -6.72 15.49 15.86
N SER A 265 -7.62 15.85 16.80
CA SER A 265 -7.68 15.20 18.11
C SER A 265 -7.84 13.67 18.08
N PRO A 266 -8.58 13.05 17.12
CA PRO A 266 -8.62 11.59 17.00
C PRO A 266 -7.25 10.98 16.68
N LEU A 267 -6.45 11.62 15.81
CA LEU A 267 -5.09 11.16 15.49
C LEU A 267 -4.16 11.27 16.70
N ILE A 268 -4.27 12.35 17.47
CA ILE A 268 -3.50 12.51 18.71
C ILE A 268 -3.90 11.45 19.74
N ALA A 269 -5.19 11.13 19.88
CA ALA A 269 -5.66 10.07 20.77
C ALA A 269 -5.14 8.69 20.35
N GLU A 270 -5.19 8.37 19.05
CA GLU A 270 -4.63 7.13 18.49
C GLU A 270 -3.11 7.04 18.75
N ARG A 271 -2.38 8.14 18.52
CA ARG A 271 -0.94 8.25 18.78
C ARG A 271 -0.59 8.02 20.25
N GLU A 272 -1.27 8.69 21.19
CA GLU A 272 -0.99 8.52 22.61
C GLU A 272 -1.31 7.10 23.10
N ALA A 273 -2.32 6.44 22.51
CA ALA A 273 -2.61 5.03 22.80
C ALA A 273 -1.46 4.11 22.34
N MET A 274 -0.91 4.33 21.13
CA MET A 274 0.17 3.50 20.57
C MET A 274 1.47 3.58 21.37
N LYS A 275 1.77 4.70 22.03
CA LYS A 275 3.01 4.85 22.82
C LYS A 275 3.14 3.88 23.99
N ASN A 276 2.03 3.34 24.47
CA ASN A 276 1.98 2.47 25.65
C ASN A 276 1.66 1.01 25.27
N SER A 277 1.89 0.62 24.02
CA SER A 277 1.61 -0.71 23.48
C SER A 277 2.67 -1.15 22.50
N GLU A 278 2.72 -2.46 22.25
CA GLU A 278 3.59 -3.08 21.25
C GLU A 278 2.75 -3.57 20.06
N LEU A 279 3.28 -3.41 18.84
CA LEU A 279 2.67 -3.85 17.59
C LEU A 279 3.21 -5.24 17.22
N LEU A 280 2.30 -6.16 16.86
CA LEU A 280 2.58 -7.47 16.28
C LEU A 280 2.13 -7.48 14.82
N LEU A 281 3.06 -7.78 13.90
CA LEU A 281 2.89 -7.64 12.45
C LEU A 281 3.65 -8.72 11.66
#